data_AF-A0AA43KXI7-F1
#
_entry.id   AF-A0AA43KXI7-F1
#
_cell.length_a   1.000
_cell.length_b   1.000
_cell.length_c   1.000
_cell.angle_alpha   90.00
_cell.angle_beta   90.00
_cell.angle_gamma   90.00
#
_symmetry.space_group_name_H-M   'P 1'
#
loop_
_entity.id
_entity.type
_entity.pdbx_description
1 polymer ?
#
loop_
_entity_poly.entity_id
_entity_poly.type
_entity_poly.pdbx_seq_one_letter_code
_entity_poly.pdbx_strand_id
1 'polypeptide(L)' 'MTKLYFEIVDYSEKAIALFRDTKPIKDLLSAMGGKFNPRLTYNDIKKAGWIFQKSKRKELQNIINLSQ' A
#
# COMPACT_ATOMS: atom_id res chain seq x y z
N MET A 1 -10.57 18.32 -9.69
CA MET A 1 -10.34 17.45 -8.53
C MET A 1 -9.66 16.18 -9.03
N THR A 2 -8.49 15.82 -8.49
CA THR A 2 -7.67 14.70 -8.97
C THR A 2 -8.09 13.42 -8.25
N LYS A 3 -8.40 12.36 -9.00
CA LYS A 3 -8.74 11.04 -8.45
C LYS A 3 -7.47 10.36 -7.92
N LEU A 4 -7.55 9.77 -6.73
CA LEU A 4 -6.45 8.99 -6.14
C LEU A 4 -6.44 7.56 -6.70
N TYR A 5 -5.26 7.09 -7.09
CA TYR A 5 -5.04 5.75 -7.60
C TYR A 5 -4.14 4.97 -6.66
N PHE A 6 -4.63 3.81 -6.25
CA PHE A 6 -3.95 2.89 -5.35
C PHE A 6 -3.71 1.55 -6.05
N GLU A 7 -2.59 0.91 -5.76
CA GLU A 7 -2.21 -0.36 -6.38
C GLU A 7 -1.73 -1.32 -5.30
N ILE A 8 -2.55 -2.34 -5.02
CA ILE A 8 -2.21 -3.43 -4.10
C ILE A 8 -1.70 -4.62 -4.91
N VAL A 9 -0.51 -5.10 -4.58
CA VAL A 9 0.10 -6.27 -5.23
C VAL A 9 0.47 -7.32 -4.19
N ASP A 10 0.40 -8.60 -4.59
CA ASP A 10 1.02 -9.67 -3.81
C ASP A 10 2.54 -9.54 -3.93
N TYR A 11 3.21 -9.24 -2.83
CA TYR A 11 4.65 -8.97 -2.81
C TYR A 11 5.47 -10.22 -2.46
N SER A 12 4.92 -11.06 -1.59
CA SER A 12 5.45 -12.38 -1.27
C SER A 12 4.30 -13.28 -0.82
N GLU A 13 4.59 -14.52 -0.45
CA GLU A 13 3.62 -15.45 0.14
C GLU A 13 2.85 -14.83 1.32
N LYS A 14 3.54 -14.08 2.18
CA LYS A 14 2.99 -13.54 3.44
C LYS A 14 2.79 -12.04 3.44
N ALA A 15 3.11 -11.33 2.36
CA ALA A 15 3.05 -9.88 2.32
C ALA A 15 2.41 -9.32 1.06
N ILE A 16 1.72 -8.20 1.23
CA ILE A 16 1.21 -7.36 0.13
C ILE A 16 1.93 -6.01 0.15
N ALA A 17 2.09 -5.40 -1.00
CA ALA A 17 2.61 -4.05 -1.13
C ALA A 17 1.53 -3.11 -1.69
N LEU A 18 1.50 -1.88 -1.19
CA LEU A 18 0.65 -0.79 -1.66
C LEU A 18 1.50 0.33 -2.24
N PHE A 19 1.18 0.73 -3.46
CA PHE A 19 1.89 1.77 -4.20
C PHE A 19 0.99 2.95 -4.59
N ARG A 20 1.62 3.99 -5.14
CA ARG A 20 1.03 5.22 -5.73
C ARG A 20 0.57 6.22 -4.67
N ASP A 21 -0.68 6.68 -4.71
CA ASP A 21 -1.17 7.88 -4.03
C ASP A 21 -1.39 7.71 -2.52
N THR A 22 -0.39 7.14 -1.84
CA THR A 22 -0.42 6.78 -0.42
C THR A 22 -0.11 7.95 0.52
N LYS A 23 0.41 9.07 0.00
CA LYS A 23 0.81 10.23 0.80
C LYS A 23 -0.34 10.83 1.64
N PRO A 24 -1.57 10.99 1.11
CA PRO A 24 -2.70 11.53 1.88
C PRO A 24 -3.16 10.63 3.03
N ILE A 25 -2.91 9.32 2.94
CA ILE A 25 -3.36 8.33 3.95
C ILE A 25 -2.20 7.74 4.76
N LYS A 26 -0.99 8.32 4.69
CA LYS A 26 0.24 7.76 5.27
C LYS A 26 0.11 7.47 6.78
N ASP A 27 -0.57 8.32 7.52
CA ASP A 27 -0.69 8.20 8.98
C ASP A 27 -1.62 7.04 9.34
N LEU A 28 -2.69 6.84 8.56
CA LEU A 28 -3.58 5.68 8.67
C LEU A 28 -2.84 4.38 8.33
N LEU A 29 -2.06 4.37 7.23
CA LEU A 29 -1.25 3.21 6.84
C LEU A 29 -0.22 2.83 7.92
N SER A 30 0.39 3.84 8.56
CA SER A 30 1.30 3.63 9.69
C SER A 30 0.57 3.09 10.93
N ALA A 31 -0.59 3.64 11.27
CA ALA A 31 -1.39 3.19 12.42
C ALA A 31 -1.87 1.74 12.26
N MET A 32 -2.17 1.32 11.02
CA MET A 32 -2.44 -0.08 10.69
C MET A 32 -1.20 -0.97 10.78
N GLY A 33 -0.02 -0.47 11.14
CA GLY A 33 1.22 -1.24 11.22
C GLY A 33 1.85 -1.56 9.87
N GLY A 34 1.51 -0.79 8.82
CA GLY A 34 2.23 -0.83 7.55
C GLY A 34 3.66 -0.32 7.72
N LYS A 35 4.59 -0.89 6.96
CA LYS A 35 5.98 -0.40 6.93
C LYS A 35 6.26 0.26 5.59
N PHE A 36 6.60 1.55 5.64
CA PHE A 36 7.03 2.26 4.45
C PHE A 36 8.44 1.80 4.04
N ASN A 37 8.63 1.55 2.75
CA ASN A 37 9.93 1.26 2.16
C ASN A 37 10.07 2.03 0.84
N PRO A 38 11.05 2.96 0.73
CA PRO A 38 11.26 3.75 -0.48
C PRO A 38 11.84 2.96 -1.66
N ARG A 39 12.27 1.71 -1.45
CA ARG A 39 12.98 0.87 -2.42
C ARG A 39 12.43 -0.56 -2.51
N LEU A 40 11.10 -0.72 -2.48
CA LEU A 40 10.48 -2.01 -2.81
C LEU A 40 10.74 -2.36 -4.27
N THR A 41 11.06 -3.63 -4.55
CA THR A 41 11.18 -4.09 -5.95
C THR A 41 9.79 -4.46 -6.46
N TYR A 42 9.36 -3.88 -7.56
CA TYR A 42 8.14 -4.26 -8.26
C TYR A 42 8.38 -4.14 -9.77
N ASN A 43 8.15 -5.24 -10.52
CA ASN A 43 8.46 -5.35 -11.94
C ASN A 43 9.90 -4.89 -12.27
N ASP A 44 10.88 -5.43 -11.54
CA ASP A 44 12.32 -5.14 -11.67
C ASP A 44 12.75 -3.68 -11.40
N ILE A 45 11.82 -2.83 -10.99
CA ILE A 45 12.07 -1.41 -10.68
C ILE A 45 11.90 -1.15 -9.18
N LYS A 46 12.72 -0.25 -8.65
CA LYS A 46 12.58 0.24 -7.27
C LYS A 46 11.49 1.31 -7.20
N LYS A 47 10.49 1.07 -6.36
CA LYS A 47 9.36 1.99 -6.14
C LYS A 47 9.12 2.18 -4.65
N ALA A 48 8.77 3.41 -4.26
CA ALA A 48 8.34 3.70 -2.90
C ALA A 48 6.94 3.15 -2.66
N GLY A 49 6.76 2.44 -1.55
CA GLY A 49 5.47 1.86 -1.18
C GLY A 49 5.42 1.40 0.26
N TRP A 50 4.27 0.87 0.65
CA TRP A 50 4.01 0.32 1.97
C TRP A 50 3.89 -1.19 1.89
N ILE A 51 4.49 -1.91 2.83
CA ILE A 51 4.36 -3.37 2.93
C ILE A 51 3.52 -3.73 4.16
N PHE A 52 2.63 -4.70 3.99
CA PHE A 52 1.74 -5.22 5.02
C PHE A 52 1.76 -6.75 5.02
N GLN A 53 1.37 -7.37 6.13
CA GLN A 53 1.04 -8.78 6.15
C GLN A 53 -0.17 -9.05 5.24
N LYS A 54 -0.17 -10.19 4.53
CA LYS A 54 -1.23 -10.56 3.58
C LYS A 54 -2.61 -10.64 4.23
N SER A 55 -2.68 -10.97 5.52
CA SER A 55 -3.90 -10.96 6.33
C SER A 55 -4.60 -9.59 6.40
N LYS A 56 -3.86 -8.48 6.24
CA LYS A 56 -4.42 -7.11 6.28
C LYS A 56 -5.05 -6.65 4.97
N ARG A 57 -5.09 -7.51 3.94
CA ARG A 57 -5.59 -7.14 2.60
C ARG A 57 -7.00 -6.56 2.63
N LYS A 58 -7.93 -7.21 3.34
CA LYS A 58 -9.34 -6.80 3.41
C LYS A 58 -9.48 -5.43 4.06
N GLU A 59 -8.77 -5.20 5.16
CA GLU A 59 -8.75 -3.93 5.88
C GLU A 59 -8.19 -2.80 4.99
N LEU A 60 -7.10 -3.08 4.27
CA LEU A 60 -6.47 -2.13 3.35
C LEU A 60 -7.40 -1.76 2.17
N GLN A 61 -8.10 -2.74 1.60
CA GLN A 61 -9.08 -2.52 0.54
C GLN A 61 -10.25 -1.64 1.00
N ASN A 62 -10.73 -1.82 2.23
CA ASN A 62 -11.80 -0.98 2.77
C ASN A 62 -11.37 0.48 2.86
N ILE A 63 -10.16 0.76 3.36
CA ILE A 63 -9.64 2.12 3.51
C ILE A 63 -9.45 2.79 2.15
N ILE A 64 -8.91 2.05 1.18
CA ILE A 64 -8.69 2.57 -0.16
C ILE A 64 -10.01 2.89 -0.86
N ASN A 65 -11.01 2.02 -0.77
CA ASN A 65 -12.33 2.26 -1.35
C ASN A 65 -13.06 3.44 -0.71
N LEU A 66 -12.87 3.68 0.59
CA LEU A 66 -13.40 4.87 1.28
C LEU A 66 -12.70 6.17 0.86
N SER A 67 -11.52 6.08 0.25
CA SER A 67 -10.72 7.23 -0.19
C SER A 67 -10.79 7.52 -1.69
N GLN A 68 -11.64 6.80 -2.44
CA GLN A 68 -11.83 6.93 -3.90
C GLN A 68 -13.04 7.76 -4.30
#